data_AF-A0A845F8Z9-F1
#
_entry.id   AF-A0A845F8Z9-F1
#
_cell.length_a   1.000
_cell.length_b   1.000
_cell.length_c   1.000
_cell.angle_alpha   90.00
_cell.angle_beta   90.00
_cell.angle_gamma   90.00
#
_symmetry.space_group_name_H-M   'P 1'
#
loop_
_entity.id
_entity.type
_entity.pdbx_description
1 polymer ?
#
loop_
_entity_poly.entity_id
_entity_poly.type
_entity_poly.pdbx_seq_one_letter_code
_entity_poly.pdbx_strand_id
1 'polypeptide(L)'
;MMNRIFLSFLAIFLLAGCLQKGETIQVLKATPENYELYLYTEADQQESAQDYLSALLDWKLKQDDGAELQFEQTEKDLNDLNIPTDDLPVLVVKEEGKTVTTISGNNPREKILMTLENHIAMVR
;
A
#
# COMPACT_ATOMS: atom_id res chain seq x y z
N MET A 1 -43.84 -13.57 32.35
CA MET A 1 -42.70 -12.61 32.33
C MET A 1 -41.47 -13.10 31.54
N MET A 2 -41.40 -14.35 31.09
CA MET A 2 -40.24 -14.90 30.34
C MET A 2 -40.03 -14.26 28.94
N ASN A 3 -41.09 -13.75 28.31
CA ASN A 3 -41.06 -13.24 26.94
C ASN A 3 -40.37 -11.86 26.79
N ARG A 4 -40.27 -11.08 27.87
CA ARG A 4 -39.66 -9.73 27.84
C ARG A 4 -38.14 -9.76 27.92
N ILE A 5 -37.58 -10.77 28.59
CA ILE A 5 -36.13 -10.94 28.75
C ILE A 5 -35.52 -11.38 27.41
N PHE A 6 -36.16 -12.32 26.72
CA PHE A 6 -35.70 -12.82 25.41
C PHE A 6 -35.65 -11.71 24.34
N LEU A 7 -36.66 -10.83 24.33
CA LEU A 7 -36.70 -9.68 23.41
C LEU A 7 -35.57 -8.67 23.68
N SER A 8 -35.18 -8.51 24.95
CA SER A 8 -34.12 -7.58 25.35
C SER A 8 -32.73 -8.12 24.97
N PHE A 9 -32.51 -9.43 25.07
CA PHE A 9 -31.27 -10.06 24.59
C PHE A 9 -31.12 -10.01 23.06
N LEU A 10 -32.22 -10.16 22.32
CA LEU A 10 -32.22 -10.03 20.86
C LEU A 10 -31.87 -8.61 20.39
N ALA A 11 -32.34 -7.58 21.12
CA ALA A 11 -32.02 -6.19 20.84
C ALA A 11 -30.53 -5.85 21.06
N ILE A 12 -29.87 -6.48 22.05
CA ILE A 12 -28.43 -6.29 22.32
C ILE A 12 -27.59 -6.97 21.22
N PHE A 13 -28.02 -8.13 20.71
CA PHE A 13 -27.34 -8.82 19.60
C PHE A 13 -27.37 -8.02 18.29
N LEU A 14 -28.45 -7.26 18.03
CA LEU A 14 -28.55 -6.40 16.84
C LEU A 14 -27.58 -5.20 16.89
N LEU A 15 -27.18 -4.75 18.08
CA LEU A 15 -26.23 -3.64 18.24
C LEU A 15 -24.76 -4.07 18.09
N ALA A 16 -24.46 -5.37 18.18
CA ALA A 16 -23.11 -5.91 17.96
C ALA A 16 -22.76 -6.05 16.46
N GLY A 17 -23.70 -5.74 15.56
CA GLY A 17 -23.59 -6.01 14.11
C GLY A 17 -22.84 -4.99 13.26
N CYS A 18 -22.27 -3.92 13.83
CA CYS A 18 -21.40 -3.00 13.11
C CYS A 18 -19.95 -3.17 13.56
N LEU A 19 -19.38 -4.34 13.33
CA LEU A 19 -17.93 -4.45 13.22
C LEU A 19 -17.55 -3.67 11.95
N GLN A 20 -17.00 -2.47 12.13
CA GLN A 20 -16.36 -1.72 11.05
C GLN A 20 -15.39 -2.66 10.36
N LYS A 21 -15.71 -3.01 9.11
CA LYS A 21 -14.77 -3.70 8.24
C LYS A 21 -13.63 -2.70 8.04
N GLY A 22 -12.49 -2.94 8.70
CA GLY A 22 -11.33 -2.08 8.61
C GLY A 22 -10.97 -1.85 7.14
N GLU A 23 -10.59 -0.62 6.80
CA GLU A 23 -10.14 -0.30 5.45
C GLU A 23 -8.94 -1.19 5.13
N THR A 24 -9.10 -2.05 4.13
CA THR A 24 -8.05 -2.97 3.70
C THR A 24 -7.20 -2.27 2.65
N ILE A 25 -5.90 -2.27 2.89
CA ILE A 25 -4.91 -1.68 2.00
C ILE A 25 -4.05 -2.77 1.38
N GLN A 26 -3.76 -2.62 0.10
CA GLN A 26 -2.81 -3.45 -0.62
C GLN A 26 -1.41 -2.88 -0.47
N VAL A 27 -0.46 -3.76 -0.23
CA VAL A 27 0.96 -3.44 -0.13
C VAL A 27 1.70 -4.25 -1.19
N LEU A 28 2.21 -3.55 -2.20
CA LEU A 28 3.12 -4.10 -3.18
C LEU A 28 4.56 -3.84 -2.72
N LYS A 29 5.35 -4.89 -2.54
CA LYS A 29 6.69 -4.84 -1.96
C LYS A 29 7.72 -5.44 -2.91
N ALA A 30 8.91 -4.83 -3.00
CA ALA A 30 10.10 -5.46 -3.56
C ALA A 30 11.31 -5.20 -2.66
N THR A 31 12.17 -6.21 -2.46
CA THR A 31 13.36 -6.11 -1.60
C THR A 31 14.60 -6.72 -2.26
N PRO A 32 15.14 -6.08 -3.29
CA PRO A 32 16.47 -6.39 -3.83
C PRO A 32 17.58 -6.08 -2.80
N GLU A 33 18.83 -6.43 -3.12
CA GLU A 33 19.92 -6.49 -2.13
C GLU A 33 20.18 -5.18 -1.38
N ASN A 34 20.03 -4.03 -2.05
CA ASN A 34 20.46 -2.72 -1.54
C ASN A 34 19.30 -1.76 -1.22
N TYR A 35 18.05 -2.07 -1.55
CA TYR A 35 16.91 -1.21 -1.23
C TYR A 35 15.61 -1.97 -1.04
N GLU A 36 14.63 -1.31 -0.44
CA GLU A 36 13.28 -1.82 -0.23
C GLU A 36 12.27 -0.85 -0.84
N LEU A 37 11.28 -1.39 -1.56
CA LEU A 37 10.17 -0.66 -2.13
C LEU A 37 8.87 -1.12 -1.47
N TYR A 38 8.04 -0.14 -1.11
CA TYR A 38 6.69 -0.38 -0.62
C TYR A 38 5.73 0.60 -1.29
N LEU A 39 4.76 0.08 -2.02
CA LEU A 39 3.62 0.84 -2.53
C LEU A 39 2.38 0.43 -1.75
N TYR A 40 1.80 1.39 -1.04
CA TYR A 40 0.56 1.26 -0.29
C TYR A 40 -0.57 1.87 -1.10
N THR A 41 -1.64 1.10 -1.32
CA THR A 41 -2.82 1.54 -2.07
C THR A 41 -4.09 1.06 -1.40
N GLU A 42 -5.20 1.76 -1.61
CA GLU A 42 -6.51 1.22 -1.26
C GLU A 42 -6.83 0.01 -2.15
N ALA A 43 -7.54 -0.98 -1.58
CA ALA A 43 -7.81 -2.21 -2.30
C ALA A 43 -8.82 -2.06 -3.46
N ASP A 44 -9.66 -1.02 -3.41
CA ASP A 44 -10.72 -0.71 -4.35
C ASP A 44 -10.40 0.47 -5.28
N GLN A 45 -9.34 1.25 -5.02
CA GLN A 45 -8.92 2.39 -5.86
C GLN A 45 -7.74 2.09 -6.78
N GLN A 46 -7.81 1.00 -7.54
CA GLN A 46 -6.73 0.59 -8.45
C GLN A 46 -6.38 1.66 -9.51
N GLU A 47 -7.35 2.48 -9.91
CA GLU A 47 -7.16 3.60 -10.85
C GLU A 47 -6.24 4.69 -10.29
N SER A 48 -6.37 5.02 -8.99
CA SER A 48 -5.53 6.03 -8.32
C SER A 48 -4.05 5.65 -8.28
N ALA A 49 -3.77 4.35 -8.26
CA ALA A 49 -2.42 3.80 -8.23
C ALA A 49 -1.84 3.47 -9.62
N GLN A 50 -2.59 3.69 -10.70
CA GLN A 50 -2.19 3.27 -12.04
C GLN A 50 -0.86 3.90 -12.47
N ASP A 51 -0.66 5.20 -12.21
CA ASP A 51 0.59 5.89 -12.53
C ASP A 51 1.78 5.34 -11.73
N TYR A 52 1.57 4.93 -10.48
CA TYR A 52 2.59 4.30 -9.65
C TYR A 52 2.97 2.91 -10.17
N LEU A 53 1.98 2.07 -10.48
CA LEU A 53 2.21 0.73 -11.02
C LEU A 53 2.92 0.78 -12.37
N SER A 54 2.50 1.70 -13.25
CA SER A 54 3.16 1.91 -14.54
C SER A 54 4.58 2.42 -14.39
N ALA A 55 4.84 3.37 -13.48
CA ALA A 55 6.19 3.85 -13.21
C ALA A 55 7.10 2.75 -12.66
N LEU A 56 6.61 1.94 -11.73
CA LEU A 56 7.36 0.81 -11.16
C LEU A 56 7.68 -0.26 -12.21
N LEU A 57 6.74 -0.55 -13.11
CA LEU A 57 6.98 -1.49 -14.21
C LEU A 57 8.03 -0.96 -15.19
N ASP A 58 7.92 0.30 -15.62
CA ASP A 58 8.92 0.91 -16.50
C ASP A 58 10.30 0.90 -15.87
N TRP A 59 10.35 1.32 -14.61
CA TRP A 59 11.59 1.38 -13.87
C TRP A 59 12.21 -0.01 -13.76
N LYS A 60 11.43 -1.05 -13.44
CA LYS A 60 11.89 -2.45 -13.43
C LYS A 60 12.45 -2.88 -14.79
N LEU A 61 11.81 -2.50 -15.90
CA LEU A 61 12.27 -2.84 -17.25
C LEU A 61 13.58 -2.13 -17.65
N LYS A 62 13.95 -1.05 -16.95
CA LYS A 62 15.21 -0.32 -17.16
C LYS A 62 16.36 -0.82 -16.29
N GLN A 63 16.10 -1.63 -15.27
CA GLN A 63 17.15 -2.18 -14.43
C GLN A 63 17.82 -3.37 -15.10
N ASP A 64 19.15 -3.45 -15.04
CA ASP A 64 19.92 -4.57 -15.58
C ASP A 64 19.59 -5.89 -14.85
N ASP A 65 19.22 -5.81 -13.56
CA ASP A 65 18.72 -6.89 -12.72
C ASP A 65 17.19 -7.00 -12.70
N GLY A 66 16.49 -6.37 -13.66
CA GLY A 66 15.02 -6.32 -13.69
C GLY A 66 14.33 -7.69 -13.68
N ALA A 67 15.03 -8.77 -14.04
CA ALA A 67 14.52 -10.15 -13.93
C ALA A 67 14.50 -10.68 -12.48
N GLU A 68 15.39 -10.19 -11.62
CA GLU A 68 15.51 -10.58 -10.21
C GLU A 68 14.58 -9.77 -9.30
N LEU A 69 14.17 -8.58 -9.76
CA LEU A 69 13.24 -7.73 -9.01
C LEU A 69 11.83 -8.33 -8.97
N GLN A 70 11.51 -9.03 -7.88
CA GLN A 70 10.19 -9.63 -7.65
C GLN A 70 9.32 -8.69 -6.81
N PHE A 71 8.08 -8.52 -7.25
CA PHE A 71 7.06 -7.81 -6.48
C PHE A 71 6.14 -8.81 -5.79
N GLU A 72 5.99 -8.66 -4.48
CA GLU A 72 5.06 -9.40 -3.65
C GLU A 72 3.89 -8.50 -3.28
N GLN A 73 2.66 -8.98 -3.45
CA GLN A 73 1.45 -8.26 -3.02
C GLN A 73 0.90 -8.90 -1.76
N THR A 74 0.62 -8.08 -0.76
CA THR A 74 -0.03 -8.49 0.50
C THR A 74 -1.15 -7.52 0.86
N GLU A 75 -2.11 -7.97 1.65
CA GLU A 75 -3.16 -7.11 2.21
C GLU A 75 -2.87 -6.87 3.69
N LYS A 76 -3.14 -5.64 4.15
CA LYS A 76 -3.03 -5.24 5.56
C LYS A 76 -4.25 -4.43 5.98
N ASP A 77 -4.52 -4.43 7.27
CA ASP A 77 -5.47 -3.49 7.85
C ASP A 77 -4.81 -2.10 7.90
N LEU A 78 -5.51 -1.06 7.48
CA LEU A 78 -5.02 0.31 7.53
C LEU A 78 -4.64 0.73 8.95
N ASN A 79 -5.35 0.25 9.97
CA ASN A 79 -5.07 0.59 11.37
C ASN A 79 -3.71 0.05 11.86
N ASP A 80 -3.17 -0.97 11.18
CA ASP A 80 -1.83 -1.51 11.48
C ASP A 80 -0.71 -0.64 10.88
N LEU A 81 -1.05 0.34 10.03
CA LEU A 81 -0.11 1.25 9.40
C LEU A 81 -0.28 2.68 9.93
N ASN A 82 0.85 3.35 10.14
CA ASN A 82 0.86 4.78 10.48
C ASN A 82 0.90 5.64 9.21
N ILE A 83 -0.05 5.42 8.30
CA ILE A 83 -0.19 6.15 7.02
C ILE A 83 -1.61 6.72 6.97
N PRO A 84 -1.78 8.06 6.85
CA PRO A 84 -3.10 8.65 6.64
C PRO A 84 -3.73 8.17 5.33
N THR A 85 -5.03 7.85 5.33
CA THR A 85 -5.74 7.42 4.11
C THR A 85 -5.69 8.48 3.01
N ASP A 86 -5.78 9.76 3.39
CA ASP A 86 -5.73 10.90 2.46
C ASP A 86 -4.39 11.01 1.70
N ASP A 87 -3.35 10.33 2.17
CA ASP A 87 -2.03 10.30 1.53
C ASP A 87 -1.90 9.16 0.51
N LEU A 88 -2.85 8.22 0.45
CA LEU A 88 -2.81 7.11 -0.50
C LEU A 88 -3.03 7.59 -1.95
N PRO A 89 -2.40 6.95 -2.96
CA PRO A 89 -1.36 5.92 -2.83
C PRO A 89 -0.03 6.49 -2.32
N VAL A 90 0.73 5.67 -1.56
CA VAL A 90 2.05 6.05 -1.03
C VAL A 90 3.12 5.08 -1.50
N LEU A 91 4.15 5.60 -2.16
CA LEU A 91 5.39 4.88 -2.46
C LEU A 91 6.48 5.27 -1.45
N VAL A 92 7.06 4.30 -0.78
CA VAL A 92 8.18 4.45 0.14
C VAL A 92 9.38 3.69 -0.41
N VAL A 93 10.52 4.37 -0.51
CA VAL A 93 11.80 3.79 -0.87
C VAL A 93 12.70 3.81 0.35
N LYS A 94 13.31 2.68 0.68
CA LYS A 94 14.29 2.56 1.77
C LYS A 94 15.61 2.03 1.27
N GLU A 95 16.70 2.51 1.87
CA GLU A 95 18.05 2.01 1.69
C GLU A 95 18.61 1.70 3.08
N GLU A 96 19.16 0.50 3.29
CA GLU A 96 19.64 0.02 4.60
C GLU A 96 18.59 0.21 5.73
N GLY A 97 17.32 -0.05 5.43
CA GLY A 97 16.20 0.10 6.36
C GLY A 97 15.76 1.55 6.65
N LYS A 98 16.42 2.56 6.08
CA LYS A 98 16.10 3.98 6.26
C LYS A 98 15.32 4.50 5.06
N THR A 99 14.23 5.24 5.32
CA THR A 99 13.48 5.91 4.25
C THR A 99 14.34 6.98 3.57
N VAL A 100 14.60 6.80 2.27
CA VAL A 100 15.33 7.77 1.45
C VAL A 100 14.38 8.70 0.69
N THR A 101 13.19 8.22 0.32
CA THR A 101 12.15 9.06 -0.27
C THR A 101 10.76 8.47 -0.07
N THR A 102 9.76 9.36 -0.05
CA THR A 102 8.34 9.03 0.00
C THR A 102 7.60 9.88 -1.02
N ILE A 103 6.71 9.27 -1.80
CA ILE A 103 5.81 9.94 -2.73
C ILE A 103 4.38 9.57 -2.34
N SER A 104 3.54 10.56 -2.04
CA SER A 104 2.16 10.35 -1.58
C SER A 104 1.15 11.05 -2.48
N GLY A 105 -0.05 10.50 -2.53
CA GLY A 105 -1.20 11.00 -3.28
C GLY A 105 -0.99 10.92 -4.79
N ASN A 106 -1.82 11.67 -5.52
CA ASN A 106 -1.78 11.67 -6.98
C ASN A 106 -0.53 12.36 -7.52
N ASN A 107 0.33 11.60 -8.21
CA ASN A 107 1.52 12.11 -8.87
C ASN A 107 1.59 11.55 -10.30
N PRO A 108 2.02 12.37 -11.29
CA PRO A 108 2.18 11.88 -12.64
C PRO A 108 3.31 10.84 -12.73
N ARG A 109 3.11 9.83 -13.57
CA ARG A 109 4.06 8.73 -13.83
C ARG A 109 5.51 9.20 -14.00
N GLU A 110 5.75 10.25 -14.78
CA GLU A 110 7.09 10.77 -15.07
C GLU A 110 7.81 11.24 -13.80
N LYS A 111 7.07 11.87 -12.87
CA LYS A 111 7.63 12.36 -11.60
C LYS A 111 7.99 11.19 -10.69
N ILE A 112 7.15 10.15 -10.65
CA ILE A 112 7.40 8.94 -9.87
C ILE A 112 8.65 8.22 -10.40
N LEU A 113 8.72 8.02 -11.73
CA LEU A 113 9.85 7.40 -12.40
C LEU A 113 11.17 8.16 -12.17
N MET A 114 11.16 9.49 -12.36
CA MET A 114 12.34 10.32 -12.11
C MET A 114 12.78 10.23 -10.63
N THR A 115 11.84 10.12 -9.70
CA THR A 115 12.17 9.98 -8.28
C THR A 115 12.84 8.64 -7.99
N LEU A 116 12.35 7.55 -8.56
CA LEU A 116 12.97 6.22 -8.47
C LEU A 116 14.39 6.23 -9.04
N GLU A 117 14.59 6.79 -10.23
CA GLU A 117 15.89 6.85 -10.91
C GLU A 117 16.93 7.71 -10.16
N ASN A 118 16.48 8.73 -9.43
CA ASN A 118 17.37 9.62 -8.66
C ASN A 118 17.79 9.03 -7.30
N HIS A 119 16.95 8.19 -6.69
CA HIS A 119 17.20 7.66 -5.33
C HIS A 119 17.68 6.21 -5.35
N ILE A 120 17.39 5.47 -6.41
CA ILE A 120 17.85 4.10 -6.58
C ILE A 120 18.82 4.14 -7.75
N ALA A 121 20.11 4.06 -7.43
CA ALA A 121 21.15 3.98 -8.45
C ALA A 121 20.84 2.80 -9.36
N MET A 122 20.81 3.01 -10.69
CA MET A 122 20.84 1.92 -11.64
C MET A 122 22.10 1.11 -11.36
N VAL A 123 21.93 -0.14 -10.92
CA VAL A 123 23.06 -1.06 -10.74
C VAL A 123 23.67 -1.22 -12.14
N ARG A 124 24.92 -0.77 -12.29
CA ARG A 124 25.71 -0.84 -13.53
C ARG A 124 26.56 -2.11 -13.56
#